data_AF-A0AA38XTE1-F1
#
_entry.id   AF-A0AA38XTE1-F1
#
_cell.length_a   1.000
_cell.length_b   1.000
_cell.length_c   1.000
_cell.angle_alpha   90.00
_cell.angle_beta   90.00
_cell.angle_gamma   90.00
#
_symmetry.space_group_name_H-M   'P 1'
#
loop_
_entity.id
_entity.type
_entity.pdbx_description
1 polymer ?
#
loop_
_entity_poly.entity_id
_entity_poly.type
_entity_poly.pdbx_seq_one_letter_code
_entity_poly.pdbx_strand_id
1 'polypeptide(L)'
;MADQEQQQLPEAPFPAPPPFWRHFTTANEEKLKEIDSSEAGRSEKLRIPLAYLRPPPPPPESAEVYTTFGQSQVIDPSKPASLPRDQLLFDPDRPNLNHAVLLSKMTKSLMLNFLELTCDLSLDPTSYEEKIEDIRQLVLNIHVVINMYRPHQARESVKEMLESILEDGEREIEESDKLKQRAEEFLAETGKTDTHAGSAMIVDTDGETSKIGRGSAKMDEQRRLWDMIHELTD
;
A
#
# COMPACT_ATOMS: atom_id res chain seq x y z
N MET A 1 -26.27 49.82 26.48
CA MET A 1 -26.10 48.79 25.44
C MET A 1 -24.98 47.93 25.92
N ALA A 2 -25.25 46.69 26.29
CA ALA A 2 -24.25 45.78 26.87
C ALA A 2 -23.59 45.04 25.72
N ASP A 3 -22.35 45.40 25.40
CA ASP A 3 -21.46 44.58 24.59
C ASP A 3 -21.19 43.30 25.38
N GLN A 4 -21.79 42.20 24.93
CA GLN A 4 -21.41 40.88 25.40
C GLN A 4 -20.02 40.59 24.87
N GLU A 5 -19.03 40.76 25.74
CA GLU A 5 -17.68 40.24 25.56
C GLU A 5 -17.78 38.79 25.13
N GLN A 6 -17.48 38.51 23.86
CA GLN A 6 -17.18 37.17 23.41
C GLN A 6 -15.98 36.71 24.22
N GLN A 7 -16.23 35.91 25.26
CA GLN A 7 -15.22 35.17 25.98
C GLN A 7 -14.39 34.41 24.95
N GLN A 8 -13.21 34.94 24.64
CA GLN A 8 -12.18 34.23 23.89
C GLN A 8 -11.79 33.04 24.76
N LEU A 9 -12.39 31.89 24.45
CA LEU A 9 -11.99 30.60 24.98
C LEU A 9 -10.47 30.48 24.73
N PRO A 10 -9.68 29.99 25.71
CA PRO A 10 -8.26 29.79 25.51
C PRO A 10 -8.07 28.94 24.25
N GLU A 11 -7.31 29.46 23.28
CA GLU A 11 -7.01 28.75 22.04
C GLU A 11 -6.39 27.40 22.41
N ALA A 12 -7.17 26.33 22.27
CA ALA A 12 -6.66 24.99 22.40
C ALA A 12 -5.52 24.83 21.36
N PRO A 13 -4.46 24.07 21.67
CA PRO A 13 -3.34 23.87 20.74
C PRO A 13 -3.75 23.20 19.42
N PHE A 14 -4.98 22.67 19.35
CA PHE A 14 -5.55 22.07 18.16
C PHE A 14 -6.86 22.77 17.78
N PRO A 15 -7.10 23.00 16.47
CA PRO A 15 -8.35 23.59 16.02
C PRO A 15 -9.53 22.69 16.41
N ALA A 16 -10.67 23.32 16.69
CA ALA A 16 -11.91 22.58 16.89
C ALA A 16 -12.24 21.75 15.64
N PRO A 17 -12.86 20.56 15.81
CA PRO A 17 -13.23 19.74 14.67
C PRO A 17 -14.18 20.48 13.72
N PRO A 18 -14.13 20.20 12.41
CA PRO A 18 -14.96 20.88 11.42
C PRO A 18 -16.46 20.83 11.77
N PRO A 19 -17.23 21.91 11.57
CA PRO A 19 -18.59 22.04 12.09
C PRO A 19 -19.59 20.99 11.57
N PHE A 20 -19.25 20.29 10.49
CA PHE A 20 -20.10 19.25 9.92
C PHE A 20 -20.33 18.05 10.84
N TRP A 21 -19.48 17.83 11.86
CA TRP A 21 -19.65 16.71 12.81
C TRP A 21 -21.01 16.75 13.52
N ARG A 22 -21.60 17.95 13.70
CA ARG A 22 -22.91 18.13 14.35
C ARG A 22 -24.07 17.51 13.57
N HIS A 23 -23.88 17.24 12.28
CA HIS A 23 -24.89 16.66 11.43
C HIS A 23 -24.93 15.12 11.48
N PHE A 24 -23.90 14.49 12.06
CA PHE A 24 -23.81 13.04 12.31
C PHE A 24 -24.66 12.65 13.51
N THR A 25 -25.98 12.57 13.29
CA THR A 25 -26.96 12.11 14.29
C THR A 25 -27.68 10.88 13.76
N THR A 26 -28.08 9.98 14.67
CA THR A 26 -28.80 8.73 14.31
C THR A 26 -30.03 9.00 13.45
N ALA A 27 -30.80 10.05 13.77
CA ALA A 27 -31.98 10.46 13.01
C ALA A 27 -31.66 10.93 11.58
N ASN A 28 -30.50 11.53 11.34
CA ASN A 28 -30.08 11.93 9.99
C ASN A 28 -29.51 10.74 9.20
N GLU A 29 -28.86 9.80 9.88
CA GLU A 29 -28.38 8.56 9.25
C GLU A 29 -29.52 7.65 8.79
N GLU A 30 -30.58 7.51 9.59
CA GLU A 30 -31.78 6.75 9.22
C GLU A 30 -32.47 7.37 8.01
N LYS A 31 -32.64 8.71 8.00
CA LYS A 31 -33.18 9.44 6.84
C LYS A 31 -32.32 9.26 5.59
N LEU A 32 -30.99 9.24 5.73
CA LEU A 32 -30.10 9.01 4.60
C LEU A 32 -30.26 7.59 4.05
N LYS A 33 -30.38 6.57 4.92
CA LYS A 33 -30.63 5.18 4.53
C LYS A 33 -31.96 5.02 3.79
N GLU A 34 -33.02 5.68 4.23
CA GLU A 34 -34.32 5.70 3.55
C GLU A 34 -34.21 6.32 2.14
N ILE A 35 -33.49 7.44 2.02
CA ILE A 35 -33.26 8.12 0.74
C ILE A 35 -32.37 7.28 -0.18
N ASP A 36 -31.35 6.60 0.34
CA ASP A 36 -30.46 5.73 -0.44
C ASP A 36 -31.15 4.44 -0.90
N SER A 37 -32.14 3.96 -0.15
CA SER A 37 -32.98 2.81 -0.54
C SER A 37 -33.95 3.13 -1.68
N SER A 38 -34.30 4.41 -1.83
CA SER A 38 -35.12 4.92 -2.93
C SER A 38 -34.21 5.39 -4.06
N GLU A 39 -33.94 4.57 -5.08
CA GLU A 39 -32.91 4.81 -6.11
C GLU A 39 -32.91 6.21 -6.78
N ALA A 40 -34.03 6.95 -6.74
CA ALA A 40 -34.13 8.34 -7.19
C ALA A 40 -33.32 9.35 -6.35
N GLY A 41 -32.99 9.05 -5.08
CA GLY A 41 -32.32 9.96 -4.12
C GLY A 41 -30.79 9.93 -4.14
N ARG A 42 -30.16 9.06 -4.94
CA ARG A 42 -28.69 8.98 -5.05
C ARG A 42 -28.06 10.19 -5.77
N SER A 43 -28.78 10.78 -6.72
CA SER A 43 -28.26 11.86 -7.59
C SER A 43 -28.73 13.26 -7.20
N GLU A 44 -29.69 13.35 -6.26
CA GLU A 44 -30.31 14.62 -5.91
C GLU A 44 -29.47 15.41 -4.89
N LYS A 45 -29.37 16.73 -5.07
CA LYS A 45 -28.66 17.62 -4.14
C LYS A 45 -29.37 17.59 -2.79
N LEU A 46 -28.84 16.80 -1.85
CA LEU A 46 -29.38 16.67 -0.50
C LEU A 46 -29.33 18.02 0.23
N ARG A 47 -30.27 18.22 1.16
CA ARG A 47 -30.21 19.35 2.09
C ARG A 47 -28.91 19.29 2.90
N ILE A 48 -28.38 20.46 3.24
CA ILE A 48 -27.08 20.65 3.93
C ILE A 48 -26.82 19.64 5.07
N PRO A 49 -27.77 19.32 5.98
CA PRO A 49 -27.52 18.36 7.07
C PRO A 49 -27.30 16.91 6.61
N LEU A 50 -27.90 16.50 5.50
CA LEU A 50 -27.77 15.14 4.93
C LEU A 50 -26.62 15.07 3.92
N ALA A 51 -26.30 16.20 3.28
CA ALA A 51 -25.21 16.30 2.32
C ALA A 51 -23.84 16.01 2.96
N TYR A 52 -23.62 16.45 4.20
CA TYR A 52 -22.36 16.21 4.93
C TYR A 52 -22.14 14.75 5.36
N LEU A 53 -23.20 13.92 5.34
CA LEU A 53 -23.08 12.49 5.63
C LEU A 53 -22.54 11.68 4.45
N ARG A 54 -22.58 12.26 3.24
CA ARG A 54 -21.93 11.67 2.06
C ARG A 54 -20.53 12.26 1.91
N PRO A 55 -19.53 11.44 1.53
CA PRO A 55 -18.23 11.96 1.13
C PRO A 55 -18.40 13.02 0.03
N PRO A 56 -17.64 14.12 0.07
CA PRO A 56 -17.63 15.07 -1.04
C PRO A 56 -17.16 14.37 -2.32
N PRO A 57 -17.65 14.78 -3.49
CA PRO A 57 -17.13 14.27 -4.75
C PRO A 57 -15.63 14.56 -4.87
N PRO A 58 -14.87 13.72 -5.59
CA PRO A 58 -13.47 14.02 -5.85
C PRO A 58 -13.33 15.39 -6.54
N PRO A 59 -12.19 16.08 -6.36
CA PRO A 59 -11.94 17.32 -7.08
C PRO A 59 -12.06 17.07 -8.60
N PRO A 60 -12.60 18.04 -9.37
CA PRO A 60 -12.79 17.87 -10.80
C PRO A 60 -11.45 17.66 -11.50
N GLU A 61 -11.42 16.95 -12.63
CA GLU A 61 -10.20 16.73 -13.43
C GLU A 61 -9.53 18.04 -13.89
N SER A 62 -10.29 19.13 -13.94
CA SER A 62 -9.78 20.48 -14.23
C SER A 62 -9.06 21.15 -13.05
N ALA A 63 -9.15 20.58 -11.85
CA ALA A 63 -8.43 21.10 -10.70
C ALA A 63 -6.94 20.79 -10.87
N GLU A 64 -6.11 21.82 -11.01
CA GLU A 64 -4.67 21.62 -11.11
C GLU A 64 -4.03 21.37 -9.74
N VAL A 65 -4.71 21.80 -8.67
CA VAL A 65 -4.18 21.86 -7.31
C VAL A 65 -5.20 21.33 -6.30
N TYR A 66 -4.74 20.54 -5.33
CA TYR A 66 -5.50 20.14 -4.14
C TYR A 66 -4.74 20.52 -2.86
N THR A 67 -5.45 20.81 -1.77
CA THR A 67 -4.81 21.21 -0.51
C THR A 67 -4.63 20.00 0.40
N THR A 68 -3.39 19.72 0.78
CA THR A 68 -3.03 18.65 1.70
C THR A 68 -2.17 19.25 2.81
N PHE A 69 -2.59 19.08 4.07
CA PHE A 69 -1.90 19.63 5.26
C PHE A 69 -1.62 21.15 5.18
N GLY A 70 -2.53 21.90 4.54
CA GLY A 70 -2.37 23.35 4.34
C GLY A 70 -1.42 23.74 3.19
N GLN A 71 -0.89 22.77 2.44
CA GLN A 71 -0.09 23.01 1.25
C GLN A 71 -0.85 22.66 -0.02
N SER A 72 -0.75 23.54 -1.01
CA SER A 72 -1.22 23.32 -2.37
C SER A 72 -0.32 22.33 -3.09
N GLN A 73 -0.86 21.16 -3.41
CA GLN A 73 -0.21 20.09 -4.16
C GLN A 73 -0.76 20.03 -5.58
N VAL A 74 0.11 19.82 -6.57
CA VAL A 74 -0.31 19.65 -7.98
C VAL A 74 -0.84 18.22 -8.18
N ILE A 75 -1.98 18.08 -8.86
CA ILE A 75 -2.63 16.76 -9.08
C ILE A 75 -1.81 15.88 -10.03
N ASP A 76 -1.15 16.47 -11.03
CA ASP A 76 -0.34 15.74 -12.00
C ASP A 76 1.10 15.54 -11.48
N PRO A 77 1.51 14.30 -11.13
CA PRO A 77 2.87 14.01 -10.68
C PRO A 77 3.91 14.10 -11.79
N SER A 78 3.50 14.15 -13.07
CA SER A 78 4.40 14.24 -14.21
C SER A 78 4.86 15.67 -14.49
N LYS A 79 4.17 16.68 -13.96
CA LYS A 79 4.60 18.07 -14.08
C LYS A 79 5.55 18.36 -12.93
N PRO A 80 6.83 18.73 -13.19
CA PRO A 80 7.74 19.11 -12.13
C PRO A 80 7.21 20.37 -11.45
N ALA A 81 6.50 20.19 -10.35
CA ALA A 81 5.82 21.26 -9.62
C ALA A 81 6.79 22.17 -8.83
N SER A 82 8.08 21.85 -8.79
CA SER A 82 8.98 22.50 -7.84
C SER A 82 9.66 23.78 -8.33
N LEU A 83 9.78 24.01 -9.66
CA LEU A 83 10.46 25.19 -10.18
C LEU A 83 9.84 25.74 -11.48
N PRO A 84 9.81 27.07 -11.67
CA PRO A 84 9.54 27.68 -12.98
C PRO A 84 10.56 27.22 -14.03
N ARG A 85 10.13 27.10 -15.29
CA ARG A 85 10.98 26.67 -16.41
C ARG A 85 12.21 27.55 -16.59
N ASP A 86 12.08 28.84 -16.29
CA ASP A 86 13.16 29.83 -16.40
C ASP A 86 14.30 29.60 -15.40
N GLN A 87 14.06 28.83 -14.32
CA GLN A 87 15.07 28.49 -13.31
C GLN A 87 15.75 27.12 -13.57
N LEU A 88 15.28 26.38 -14.57
CA LEU A 88 15.84 25.09 -14.93
C LEU A 88 17.15 25.27 -15.71
N LEU A 89 18.19 24.56 -15.27
CA LEU A 89 19.50 24.53 -15.93
C LEU A 89 19.56 23.52 -17.09
N PHE A 90 18.43 22.88 -17.39
CA PHE A 90 18.30 21.84 -18.40
C PHE A 90 16.87 21.82 -18.96
N ASP A 91 16.73 21.33 -20.20
CA ASP A 91 15.42 21.16 -20.81
C ASP A 91 14.82 19.81 -20.38
N PRO A 92 13.67 19.80 -19.69
CA PRO A 92 13.04 18.57 -19.21
C PRO A 92 12.47 17.71 -20.35
N ASP A 93 12.12 18.33 -21.49
CA ASP A 93 11.44 17.66 -22.61
C ASP A 93 12.41 17.03 -23.62
N ARG A 94 13.72 17.03 -23.34
CA ARG A 94 14.71 16.42 -24.24
C ARG A 94 14.51 14.90 -24.29
N PRO A 95 14.32 14.31 -25.50
CA PRO A 95 14.23 12.86 -25.63
C PRO A 95 15.57 12.23 -25.21
N ASN A 96 15.51 11.20 -24.36
CA ASN A 96 16.66 10.46 -23.82
C ASN A 96 17.59 11.26 -22.89
N LEU A 97 17.03 12.10 -22.04
CA LEU A 97 17.79 12.76 -20.98
C LEU A 97 18.43 11.72 -20.04
N ASN A 98 19.75 11.62 -20.05
CA ASN A 98 20.46 10.73 -19.12
C ASN A 98 20.52 11.36 -17.73
N HIS A 99 19.56 10.99 -16.87
CA HIS A 99 19.42 11.52 -15.51
C HIS A 99 20.70 11.34 -14.68
N ALA A 100 21.43 10.24 -14.84
CA ALA A 100 22.66 9.97 -14.09
C ALA A 100 23.79 10.93 -14.47
N VAL A 101 23.95 11.22 -15.77
CA VAL A 101 24.95 12.18 -16.26
C VAL A 101 24.60 13.60 -15.81
N LEU A 102 23.32 13.97 -15.90
CA LEU A 102 22.84 15.29 -15.49
C LEU A 102 23.05 15.51 -13.98
N LEU A 103 22.64 14.54 -13.16
CA LEU A 103 22.84 14.57 -11.72
C LEU A 103 24.33 14.65 -11.37
N SER A 104 25.17 13.83 -12.01
CA SER A 104 26.62 13.84 -11.79
C SER A 104 27.25 15.19 -12.16
N LYS A 105 26.80 15.82 -13.24
CA LYS A 105 27.28 17.14 -13.67
C LYS A 105 26.88 18.21 -12.65
N MET A 106 25.63 18.20 -12.18
CA MET A 106 25.16 19.16 -11.18
C MET A 106 25.84 18.99 -9.84
N THR A 107 26.06 17.75 -9.36
CA THR A 107 26.78 17.48 -8.11
C THR A 107 28.23 17.95 -8.18
N LYS A 108 28.91 17.76 -9.33
CA LYS A 108 30.26 18.31 -9.55
C LYS A 108 30.25 19.84 -9.54
N SER A 109 29.27 20.47 -10.20
CA SER A 109 29.09 21.92 -10.19
C SER A 109 28.81 22.46 -8.79
N LEU A 110 28.02 21.74 -7.98
CA LEU A 110 27.72 22.06 -6.59
C LEU A 110 28.97 22.00 -5.71
N MET A 111 29.79 20.95 -5.85
CA MET A 111 31.08 20.86 -5.16
C MET A 111 32.02 22.00 -5.53
N LEU A 112 32.08 22.37 -6.82
CA LEU A 112 32.93 23.47 -7.27
C LEU A 112 32.46 24.82 -6.68
N ASN A 113 31.16 25.10 -6.73
CA ASN A 113 30.60 26.32 -6.14
C ASN A 113 30.78 26.38 -4.62
N PHE A 114 30.71 25.24 -3.93
CA PHE A 114 31.00 25.18 -2.49
C PHE A 114 32.48 25.46 -2.18
N LEU A 115 33.39 24.98 -3.04
CA LEU A 115 34.81 25.27 -2.89
C LEU A 115 35.11 26.76 -3.15
N GLU A 116 34.49 27.33 -4.19
CA GLU A 116 34.55 28.77 -4.48
C GLU A 116 34.02 29.59 -3.31
N LEU A 117 32.85 29.25 -2.76
CA LEU A 117 32.30 29.90 -1.58
C LEU A 117 33.26 29.86 -0.39
N THR A 118 33.94 28.73 -0.17
CA THR A 118 34.93 28.60 0.92
C THR A 118 36.15 29.49 0.69
N CYS A 119 36.61 29.59 -0.55
CA CYS A 119 37.69 30.50 -0.94
C CYS A 119 37.28 31.96 -0.80
N ASP A 120 36.07 32.31 -1.24
CA ASP A 120 35.52 33.67 -1.19
C ASP A 120 35.37 34.11 0.27
N LEU A 121 34.81 33.27 1.15
CA LEU A 121 34.73 33.56 2.59
C LEU A 121 36.09 33.75 3.26
N SER A 122 37.16 33.19 2.70
CA SER A 122 38.53 33.37 3.20
C SER A 122 39.17 34.68 2.73
N LEU A 123 38.85 35.14 1.51
CA LEU A 123 39.43 36.33 0.89
C LEU A 123 38.59 37.60 1.14
N ASP A 124 37.29 37.52 0.89
CA ASP A 124 36.31 38.58 1.09
C ASP A 124 34.97 38.00 1.59
N PRO A 125 34.71 38.06 2.91
CA PRO A 125 33.49 37.51 3.49
C PRO A 125 32.23 38.33 3.17
N THR A 126 32.32 39.44 2.42
CA THR A 126 31.14 40.22 2.01
C THR A 126 30.52 39.78 0.69
N SER A 127 31.28 39.05 -0.15
CA SER A 127 30.88 38.64 -1.50
C SER A 127 30.24 37.24 -1.58
N TYR A 128 29.69 36.71 -0.48
CA TYR A 128 29.17 35.33 -0.42
C TYR A 128 27.79 35.14 -1.07
N GLU A 129 27.01 36.21 -1.25
CA GLU A 129 25.59 36.15 -1.60
C GLU A 129 25.35 35.51 -2.98
N GLU A 130 26.17 35.86 -3.97
CA GLU A 130 26.07 35.31 -5.33
C GLU A 130 26.27 33.79 -5.34
N LYS A 131 27.29 33.30 -4.62
CA LYS A 131 27.60 31.86 -4.55
C LYS A 131 26.55 31.07 -3.79
N ILE A 132 25.95 31.64 -2.75
CA ILE A 132 24.84 30.99 -2.04
C ILE A 132 23.63 30.84 -2.96
N GLU A 133 23.33 31.84 -3.79
CA GLU A 133 22.21 31.78 -4.73
C GLU A 133 22.46 30.75 -5.84
N ASP A 134 23.69 30.67 -6.37
CA ASP A 134 24.10 29.63 -7.33
C ASP A 134 23.95 28.22 -6.72
N ILE A 135 24.39 28.04 -5.47
CA ILE A 135 24.21 26.77 -4.73
C ILE A 135 22.73 26.45 -4.56
N ARG A 136 21.90 27.43 -4.18
CA ARG A 136 20.45 27.28 -4.03
C ARG A 136 19.82 26.81 -5.34
N GLN A 137 20.17 27.44 -6.45
CA GLN A 137 19.66 27.08 -7.77
C GLN A 137 20.10 25.66 -8.17
N LEU A 138 21.35 25.29 -7.93
CA LEU A 138 21.86 23.93 -8.21
C LEU A 138 21.12 22.86 -7.41
N VAL A 139 20.91 23.08 -6.11
CA VAL A 139 20.20 22.11 -5.25
C VAL A 139 18.75 21.95 -5.67
N LEU A 140 18.05 23.04 -6.01
CA LEU A 140 16.68 22.97 -6.50
C LEU A 140 16.60 22.20 -7.83
N ASN A 141 17.54 22.43 -8.75
CA ASN A 141 17.61 21.69 -10.01
C ASN A 141 17.90 20.21 -9.81
N ILE A 142 18.79 19.85 -8.88
CA ILE A 142 19.05 18.45 -8.49
C ILE A 142 17.76 17.79 -8.00
N HIS A 143 16.97 18.49 -7.18
CA HIS A 143 15.70 17.97 -6.69
C HIS A 143 14.71 17.71 -7.82
N VAL A 144 14.63 18.59 -8.83
CA VAL A 144 13.80 18.35 -10.03
C VAL A 144 14.26 17.08 -10.75
N VAL A 145 15.56 16.90 -10.97
CA VAL A 145 16.12 15.72 -11.66
C VAL A 145 15.78 14.43 -10.91
N ILE A 146 15.90 14.44 -9.58
CA ILE A 146 15.52 13.29 -8.73
C ILE A 146 14.02 13.01 -8.87
N ASN A 147 13.18 14.04 -8.83
CA ASN A 147 11.73 13.89 -8.97
C ASN A 147 11.33 13.31 -10.32
N MET A 148 11.99 13.73 -11.41
CA MET A 148 11.77 13.14 -12.74
C MET A 148 12.12 11.65 -12.80
N TYR A 149 13.02 11.16 -11.94
CA TYR A 149 13.40 9.75 -11.88
C TYR A 149 12.43 8.89 -11.02
N ARG A 150 11.58 9.52 -10.19
CA ARG A 150 10.64 8.81 -9.29
C ARG A 150 9.69 7.84 -10.01
N PRO A 151 9.07 8.19 -11.16
CA PRO A 151 8.19 7.26 -11.86
C PRO A 151 8.93 6.01 -12.36
N HIS A 152 10.19 6.16 -12.80
CA HIS A 152 11.03 5.02 -13.19
C HIS A 152 11.36 4.15 -11.98
N GLN A 153 11.78 4.75 -10.87
CA GLN A 153 12.05 4.04 -9.61
C GLN A 153 10.83 3.23 -9.13
N ALA A 154 9.64 3.82 -9.18
CA ALA A 154 8.40 3.15 -8.77
C ALA A 154 8.11 1.92 -9.64
N ARG A 155 8.33 2.02 -10.96
CA ARG A 155 8.14 0.90 -11.90
C ARG A 155 9.12 -0.24 -11.63
N GLU A 156 10.41 0.06 -11.45
CA GLU A 156 11.41 -0.97 -11.13
C GLU A 156 11.13 -1.61 -9.76
N SER A 157 10.69 -0.83 -8.76
CA SER A 157 10.29 -1.37 -7.46
C SER A 157 9.08 -2.32 -7.55
N VAL A 158 8.09 -1.99 -8.38
CA VAL A 158 6.95 -2.89 -8.64
C VAL A 158 7.41 -4.14 -9.38
N LYS A 159 8.32 -4.00 -10.35
CA LYS A 159 8.88 -5.13 -11.08
C LYS A 159 9.62 -6.09 -10.14
N GLU A 160 10.48 -5.57 -9.28
CA GLU A 160 11.21 -6.34 -8.26
C GLU A 160 10.23 -7.07 -7.31
N MET A 161 9.17 -6.39 -6.87
CA MET A 161 8.12 -7.01 -6.06
C MET A 161 7.43 -8.17 -6.80
N LEU A 162 7.11 -8.00 -8.09
CA LEU A 162 6.47 -9.04 -8.90
C LEU A 162 7.40 -10.22 -9.19
N GLU A 163 8.69 -9.95 -9.41
CA GLU A 163 9.73 -10.99 -9.56
C GLU A 163 9.84 -11.82 -8.27
N SER A 164 9.86 -11.17 -7.10
CA SER A 164 9.85 -11.86 -5.81
C SER A 164 8.61 -12.74 -5.62
N ILE A 165 7.42 -12.26 -5.99
CA ILE A 165 6.18 -13.05 -5.89
C ILE A 165 6.24 -14.27 -6.81
N LEU A 166 6.83 -14.13 -8.00
CA LEU A 166 6.98 -15.23 -8.94
C LEU A 166 7.96 -16.28 -8.41
N GLU A 167 9.10 -15.86 -7.87
CA GLU A 167 10.09 -16.75 -7.24
C GLU A 167 9.50 -17.51 -6.04
N ASP A 168 8.68 -16.84 -5.23
CA ASP A 168 7.98 -17.49 -4.11
C ASP A 168 6.92 -18.49 -4.61
N GLY A 169 6.18 -18.14 -5.67
CA GLY A 169 5.21 -19.03 -6.29
C GLY A 169 5.86 -20.27 -6.92
N GLU A 170 7.00 -20.14 -7.58
CA GLU A 170 7.76 -21.28 -8.12
C GLU A 170 8.24 -22.21 -7.00
N ARG A 171 8.73 -21.63 -5.88
CA ARG A 171 9.14 -22.39 -4.70
C ARG A 171 7.97 -23.17 -4.08
N GLU A 172 6.81 -22.53 -3.94
CA GLU A 172 5.60 -23.16 -3.39
C GLU A 172 5.13 -24.34 -4.28
N ILE A 173 5.23 -24.19 -5.60
CA ILE A 173 4.91 -25.27 -6.55
C ILE A 173 5.90 -26.42 -6.40
N GLU A 174 7.20 -26.15 -6.31
CA GLU A 174 8.20 -27.19 -6.09
C GLU A 174 7.99 -27.94 -4.76
N GLU A 175 7.64 -27.23 -3.69
CA GLU A 175 7.34 -27.82 -2.39
C GLU A 175 6.07 -28.68 -2.46
N SER A 176 5.04 -28.20 -3.17
CA SER A 176 3.80 -28.95 -3.42
C SER A 176 4.05 -30.23 -4.21
N ASP A 177 4.90 -30.19 -5.24
CA ASP A 177 5.28 -31.36 -6.04
C ASP A 177 6.08 -32.38 -5.20
N LYS A 178 7.03 -31.91 -4.38
CA LYS A 178 7.78 -32.77 -3.43
C LYS A 178 6.84 -33.43 -2.41
N LEU A 179 5.88 -32.67 -1.88
CA LEU A 179 4.89 -33.18 -0.93
C LEU A 179 3.97 -34.22 -1.59
N LYS A 180 3.52 -33.95 -2.83
CA LYS A 180 2.72 -34.88 -3.63
C LYS A 180 3.47 -36.19 -3.87
N GLN A 181 4.74 -36.13 -4.29
CA GLN A 181 5.56 -37.33 -4.46
C GLN A 181 5.65 -38.13 -3.16
N ARG A 182 5.92 -37.47 -2.03
CA ARG A 182 5.99 -38.12 -0.72
C ARG A 182 4.67 -38.76 -0.30
N ALA A 183 3.54 -38.10 -0.60
CA ALA A 183 2.21 -38.64 -0.34
C ALA A 183 1.91 -39.86 -1.23
N GLU A 184 2.29 -39.84 -2.51
CA GLU A 184 2.16 -40.98 -3.42
C GLU A 184 3.03 -42.17 -2.97
N GLU A 185 4.27 -41.92 -2.52
CA GLU A 185 5.15 -42.94 -1.95
C GLU A 185 4.54 -43.57 -0.69
N PHE A 186 4.02 -42.76 0.23
CA PHE A 186 3.36 -43.23 1.45
C PHE A 186 2.08 -44.05 1.16
N LEU A 187 1.28 -43.61 0.20
CA LEU A 187 0.10 -44.34 -0.27
C LEU A 187 0.50 -45.68 -0.92
N ALA A 188 1.57 -45.70 -1.71
CA ALA A 188 2.06 -46.92 -2.35
C ALA A 188 2.61 -47.92 -1.30
N GLU A 189 3.29 -47.44 -0.26
CA GLU A 189 3.74 -48.28 0.86
C GLU A 189 2.56 -48.84 1.66
N THR A 190 1.60 -47.99 2.00
CA THR A 190 0.39 -48.41 2.73
C THR A 190 -0.43 -49.42 1.92
N GLY A 191 -0.60 -49.19 0.61
CA GLY A 191 -1.27 -50.13 -0.29
C GLY A 191 -0.56 -51.49 -0.37
N LYS A 192 0.78 -51.52 -0.32
CA LYS A 192 1.55 -52.78 -0.22
C LYS A 192 1.30 -53.49 1.12
N THR A 193 1.23 -52.76 2.23
CA THR A 193 0.91 -53.36 3.54
C THR A 193 -0.49 -53.96 3.60
N ASP A 194 -1.49 -53.32 2.98
CA ASP A 194 -2.86 -53.87 2.87
C ASP A 194 -2.91 -55.12 1.98
N THR A 195 -2.13 -55.20 0.89
CA THR A 195 -2.05 -56.42 0.08
C THR A 195 -1.38 -57.60 0.79
N HIS A 196 -0.48 -57.34 1.74
CA HIS A 196 0.10 -58.38 2.60
C HIS A 196 -0.86 -58.84 3.70
N ALA A 197 -1.76 -57.97 4.19
CA ALA A 197 -2.84 -58.35 5.11
C ALA A 197 -3.99 -59.09 4.39
N GLY A 198 -4.20 -58.84 3.10
CA GLY A 198 -5.25 -59.48 2.28
C GLY A 198 -4.90 -60.86 1.69
N SER A 199 -3.64 -61.31 1.77
CA SER A 199 -3.20 -62.61 1.21
C SER A 199 -3.38 -63.80 2.18
N ALA A 200 -4.07 -63.59 3.31
CA ALA A 200 -4.42 -64.63 4.27
C ALA A 200 -5.94 -64.78 4.40
N MET A 201 -6.66 -65.04 3.31
CA MET A 201 -7.94 -65.76 3.37
C MET A 201 -8.35 -66.28 1.98
N ILE A 202 -8.09 -67.57 1.76
CA ILE A 202 -8.86 -68.42 0.83
C ILE A 202 -9.72 -69.33 1.71
N VAL A 203 -10.87 -69.75 1.17
CA VAL A 203 -11.92 -70.67 1.68
C VAL A 203 -13.11 -69.89 2.26
N ASP A 204 -14.38 -70.14 1.93
CA ASP A 204 -15.11 -70.83 0.87
C ASP A 204 -16.60 -70.42 1.06
N THR A 205 -17.39 -70.57 -0.01
CA THR A 205 -18.85 -70.65 -0.16
C THR A 205 -19.87 -70.35 0.96
N ASP A 206 -20.98 -69.79 0.46
CA ASP A 206 -22.35 -69.67 0.99
C ASP A 206 -22.69 -68.57 2.01
N GLY A 207 -23.73 -67.83 1.63
CA GLY A 207 -24.11 -66.55 2.20
C GLY A 207 -24.84 -66.64 3.53
N GLU A 208 -24.46 -65.74 4.44
CA GLU A 208 -25.39 -65.02 5.30
C GLU A 208 -24.68 -63.78 5.86
N THR A 209 -25.30 -62.61 5.72
CA THR A 209 -24.75 -61.35 6.24
C THR A 209 -25.19 -61.16 7.67
N SER A 210 -24.29 -61.37 8.63
CA SER A 210 -24.43 -60.85 9.98
C SER A 210 -23.25 -59.93 10.30
N LYS A 211 -23.46 -58.62 10.14
CA LYS A 211 -22.55 -57.58 10.63
C LYS A 211 -23.04 -57.08 11.99
N ILE A 212 -22.63 -57.74 13.06
CA ILE A 212 -22.69 -57.20 14.42
C ILE A 212 -21.31 -57.38 15.03
N GLY A 213 -20.59 -56.27 15.26
CA GLY A 213 -19.45 -56.26 16.20
C GLY A 213 -18.11 -55.65 15.77
N ARG A 214 -17.92 -55.13 14.54
CA ARG A 214 -16.60 -54.56 14.12
C ARG A 214 -16.54 -53.03 14.00
N GLY A 215 -17.68 -52.34 14.07
CA GLY A 215 -17.75 -50.88 13.91
C GLY A 215 -17.30 -50.08 15.14
N SER A 216 -17.53 -50.61 16.35
CA SER A 216 -17.21 -49.90 17.61
C SER A 216 -15.71 -49.74 17.82
N ALA A 217 -14.94 -50.83 17.70
CA ALA A 217 -13.50 -50.80 17.95
C ALA A 217 -12.74 -49.84 17.03
N LYS A 218 -13.14 -49.78 15.73
CA LYS A 218 -12.56 -48.81 14.78
C LYS A 218 -12.95 -47.37 15.11
N MET A 219 -14.18 -47.13 15.56
CA MET A 219 -14.62 -45.79 15.98
C MET A 219 -13.88 -45.34 17.26
N ASP A 220 -13.60 -46.25 18.18
CA ASP A 220 -12.90 -45.95 19.42
C ASP A 220 -11.40 -45.65 19.18
N GLU A 221 -10.78 -46.34 18.22
CA GLU A 221 -9.41 -46.03 17.76
C GLU A 221 -9.34 -44.67 17.06
N GLN A 222 -10.33 -44.34 16.22
CA GLN A 222 -10.41 -43.04 15.56
C GLN A 222 -10.57 -41.88 16.55
N ARG A 223 -11.34 -42.07 17.63
CA ARG A 223 -11.50 -41.06 18.69
C ARG A 223 -10.20 -40.81 19.44
N ARG A 224 -9.43 -41.86 19.76
CA ARG A 224 -8.12 -41.73 20.43
C ARG A 224 -7.08 -41.00 19.58
N LEU A 225 -7.08 -41.25 18.27
CA LEU A 225 -6.21 -40.53 17.33
C LEU A 225 -6.58 -39.05 17.23
N TRP A 226 -7.87 -38.72 17.26
CA TRP A 226 -8.34 -37.33 17.27
C TRP A 226 -7.97 -36.59 18.56
N ASP A 227 -8.06 -37.24 19.72
CA ASP A 227 -7.65 -36.64 21.00
C ASP A 227 -6.14 -36.36 21.04
N MET A 228 -5.32 -37.26 20.49
CA MET A 228 -3.85 -37.10 20.46
C MET A 228 -3.40 -35.96 19.52
N ILE A 229 -4.14 -35.72 18.44
CA ILE A 229 -3.87 -34.58 17.53
C ILE A 229 -4.18 -33.25 18.23
N HIS A 230 -5.27 -33.19 19.00
CA HIS A 230 -5.61 -31.99 19.77
C HIS A 230 -4.57 -31.68 20.85
N GLU A 231 -4.03 -32.71 21.52
CA GLU A 231 -3.01 -32.55 22.57
C GLU A 231 -1.63 -32.11 22.05
N LEU A 232 -1.36 -32.28 20.75
CA LEU A 232 -0.13 -31.82 20.08
C LEU A 232 -0.24 -30.41 19.48
N THR A 233 -1.45 -29.84 19.44
CA THR A 233 -1.72 -28.55 18.78
C THR A 233 -1.87 -27.40 19.78
N ASP A 234 -1.93 -27.69 21.09
CA ASP A 234 -1.74 -26.74 22.21
C ASP A 234 -0.27 -26.76 22.69
#